data_AF-A0A8D8K2R0-F1
#
_entry.id   AF-A0A8D8K2R0-F1
#
_cell.length_a   1.000
_cell.length_b   1.000
_cell.length_c   1.000
_cell.angle_alpha   90.00
_cell.angle_beta   90.00
_cell.angle_gamma   90.00
#
_symmetry.space_group_name_H-M   'P 1'
#
loop_
_entity.id
_entity.type
_entity.pdbx_description
1 polymer ?
#
loop_
_entity_poly.entity_id
_entity_poly.type
_entity_poly.pdbx_seq_one_letter_code
_entity_poly.pdbx_strand_id
1 'polypeptide(L)'
;MELTRVGTVLALAVVLLECCTTVRGFYVPGVAPVEFRKGQKIDVKAVKMTSTHTQLPYEYYSLQFCLPKNGTLVYKSENLGEVLRGDRIVNTPYEVRMAENVRCKLLCNSKDRPLNWDREQSEKVAERIRHEYFVHLIVDNLPVATKFINPDTNELQFEHGYRLGQIDGDSTYINNHLKFRLFYHLHSENQYRVVGFEVETLSVGAKELRFEGDTCSFPENPRPQPVTPQAGHTQLFFTYSVEWQDSSVKWASRWDIYLGMNDVQIHWFSIINSLVVVFFLSGILTMIMVRTLRRDIAKYNTDDSVNIEDTLEETGWKLVHGDVFRPPRHPRLFAAVIGSGIQIFFMALITIIIAMLGMLSPSSRGALMTAGIMLYVFMGLIAGYFSARLYKTMKGRNWERAAFLTATLFPGTVFG
;
A
#
# COMPACT_ATOMS: atom_id res chain seq x y z
N MET A 1 -33.27 -35.77 -29.07
CA MET A 1 -32.01 -34.99 -28.96
C MET A 1 -32.15 -33.76 -28.06
N GLU A 2 -33.34 -33.14 -27.98
CA GLU A 2 -33.66 -32.05 -27.03
C GLU A 2 -33.74 -32.51 -25.56
N LEU A 3 -34.43 -33.63 -25.27
CA LEU A 3 -34.57 -34.16 -23.90
C LEU A 3 -33.22 -34.49 -23.21
N THR A 4 -32.24 -34.95 -23.98
CA THR A 4 -30.90 -35.31 -23.48
C THR A 4 -30.06 -34.10 -23.13
N ARG A 5 -30.33 -32.91 -23.70
CA ARG A 5 -29.66 -31.65 -23.34
C ARG A 5 -30.23 -31.04 -22.07
N VAL A 6 -31.54 -31.13 -21.86
CA VAL A 6 -32.19 -30.62 -20.64
C VAL A 6 -31.74 -31.44 -19.43
N GLY A 7 -31.63 -32.77 -19.57
CA GLY A 7 -31.15 -33.66 -18.51
C GLY A 7 -29.70 -33.40 -18.09
N THR A 8 -28.80 -33.12 -19.05
CA THR A 8 -27.41 -32.79 -18.72
C THR A 8 -27.24 -31.41 -18.11
N VAL A 9 -28.05 -30.42 -18.52
CA VAL A 9 -28.04 -29.09 -17.90
C VAL A 9 -28.58 -29.14 -16.47
N LEU A 10 -29.65 -29.90 -16.21
CA LEU A 10 -30.16 -30.10 -14.86
C LEU A 10 -29.16 -30.86 -13.98
N ALA A 11 -28.52 -31.91 -14.50
CA ALA A 11 -27.51 -32.66 -13.76
C ALA A 11 -26.30 -31.77 -13.41
N LEU A 12 -25.84 -30.92 -14.33
CA LEU A 12 -24.76 -29.96 -14.05
C LEU A 12 -25.19 -28.93 -12.99
N ALA A 13 -26.44 -28.45 -13.05
CA ALA A 13 -26.97 -27.49 -12.08
C ALA A 13 -27.11 -28.09 -10.68
N VAL A 14 -27.51 -29.37 -10.57
CA VAL A 14 -27.61 -30.10 -9.29
C VAL A 14 -26.21 -30.36 -8.71
N VAL A 15 -25.23 -30.76 -9.53
CA VAL A 15 -23.83 -30.93 -9.08
C VAL A 15 -23.22 -29.60 -8.63
N LEU A 16 -23.52 -28.49 -9.32
CA LEU A 16 -23.11 -27.14 -8.90
C LEU A 16 -23.79 -26.72 -7.59
N LEU A 17 -25.07 -27.05 -7.38
CA LEU A 17 -25.80 -26.76 -6.15
C LEU A 17 -25.26 -27.59 -4.96
N GLU A 18 -24.96 -28.86 -5.16
CA GLU A 18 -24.40 -29.73 -4.12
C GLU A 18 -22.99 -29.26 -3.69
N CYS A 19 -22.16 -28.80 -4.64
CA CYS A 19 -20.89 -28.14 -4.34
C CYS A 19 -21.03 -26.84 -3.52
N CYS A 20 -22.17 -26.14 -3.60
CA CYS A 20 -22.43 -24.92 -2.82
C CYS A 20 -22.91 -25.19 -1.38
N THR A 21 -23.28 -26.42 -1.02
CA THR A 21 -23.81 -26.71 0.33
C THR A 21 -22.74 -27.07 1.36
N THR A 22 -21.53 -27.41 0.92
CA THR A 22 -20.37 -27.60 1.82
C THR A 22 -19.61 -26.30 2.03
N VAL A 23 -20.29 -25.22 2.42
CA VAL A 23 -19.61 -24.01 2.89
C VAL A 23 -19.29 -24.23 4.36
N ARG A 24 -18.13 -24.85 4.64
CA ARG A 24 -17.44 -24.52 5.89
C ARG A 24 -17.15 -23.03 5.80
N GLY A 25 -17.66 -22.24 6.75
CA GLY A 25 -17.38 -20.81 6.83
C GLY A 25 -15.88 -20.60 6.76
N PHE A 26 -15.39 -20.24 5.57
CA PHE A 26 -14.00 -19.93 5.35
C PHE A 26 -13.84 -18.51 5.83
N TYR A 27 -13.21 -18.33 6.98
CA TYR A 27 -12.74 -17.01 7.37
C TYR A 27 -11.73 -16.59 6.31
N VAL A 28 -12.14 -15.65 5.47
CA VAL A 28 -11.28 -15.00 4.48
C VAL A 28 -10.05 -14.49 5.23
N PRO A 29 -8.81 -14.63 4.69
CA PRO A 29 -7.59 -14.40 5.45
C PRO A 29 -7.51 -12.96 5.95
N GLY A 30 -7.93 -12.75 7.20
CA GLY A 30 -7.69 -11.57 8.00
C GLY A 30 -6.64 -11.88 9.07
N VAL A 31 -6.01 -10.84 9.62
CA VAL A 31 -5.12 -11.00 10.77
C VAL A 31 -5.98 -11.46 11.95
N ALA A 32 -5.75 -12.65 12.50
CA ALA A 32 -6.42 -13.09 13.73
C ALA A 32 -5.87 -12.29 14.94
N PRO A 33 -6.70 -11.97 15.95
CA PRO A 33 -6.22 -11.32 17.16
C PRO A 33 -5.25 -12.25 17.90
N VAL A 34 -4.08 -11.72 18.25
CA VAL A 34 -3.13 -12.39 19.12
C VAL A 34 -3.40 -11.94 20.56
N GLU A 35 -3.59 -12.90 21.44
CA GLU A 35 -3.79 -12.67 22.87
C GLU A 35 -2.50 -12.92 23.63
N PHE A 36 -2.12 -11.96 24.47
CA PHE A 36 -0.93 -12.03 25.29
C PHE A 36 -1.31 -12.18 26.76
N ARG A 37 -0.48 -12.93 27.50
CA ARG A 37 -0.51 -12.97 28.97
C ARG A 37 0.49 -11.98 29.54
N LYS A 38 0.25 -11.51 30.76
CA LYS A 38 1.21 -10.65 31.48
C LYS A 38 2.60 -11.31 31.55
N GLY A 39 3.65 -10.56 31.25
CA GLY A 39 5.04 -11.03 31.23
C GLY A 39 5.44 -11.86 30.00
N GLN A 40 4.49 -12.19 29.11
CA GLN A 40 4.79 -12.87 27.84
C GLN A 40 5.67 -11.98 26.96
N LYS A 41 6.69 -12.59 26.33
CA LYS A 41 7.58 -11.90 25.41
C LYS A 41 6.83 -11.46 24.15
N ILE A 42 7.06 -10.24 23.73
CA ILE A 42 6.55 -9.65 22.50
C ILE A 42 7.72 -9.35 21.58
N ASP A 43 7.65 -9.86 20.35
CA ASP A 43 8.70 -9.65 19.36
C ASP A 43 8.53 -8.28 18.70
N VAL A 44 9.48 -7.39 18.94
CA VAL A 44 9.67 -6.19 18.13
C VAL A 44 10.49 -6.59 16.91
N LYS A 45 9.99 -6.27 15.72
CA LYS A 45 10.67 -6.58 14.45
C LYS A 45 10.92 -5.29 13.68
N ALA A 46 11.99 -5.26 12.91
CA ALA A 46 12.25 -4.16 11.98
C ALA A 46 11.81 -4.57 10.58
N VAL A 47 11.40 -3.60 9.77
CA VAL A 47 10.90 -3.86 8.40
C VAL A 47 11.84 -3.27 7.37
N LYS A 48 12.00 -1.95 7.37
CA LYS A 48 12.84 -1.21 6.42
C LYS A 48 13.06 0.22 6.90
N MET A 49 13.86 0.96 6.16
CA MET A 49 14.02 2.39 6.29
C MET A 49 13.58 3.07 5.00
N THR A 50 12.81 4.14 5.10
CA THR A 50 12.34 4.91 3.95
C THR A 50 12.57 6.39 4.18
N SER A 51 12.65 7.18 3.12
CA SER A 51 12.79 8.63 3.18
C SER A 51 11.74 9.26 2.28
N THR A 52 11.29 10.46 2.64
CA THR A 52 10.39 11.29 1.80
C THR A 52 11.13 11.94 0.63
N HIS A 53 12.46 12.10 0.74
CA HIS A 53 13.31 12.73 -0.26
C HIS A 53 13.87 11.77 -1.31
N THR A 54 13.97 10.48 -0.97
CA THR A 54 14.60 9.48 -1.83
C THR A 54 13.67 8.29 -2.08
N GLN A 55 13.72 7.73 -3.29
CA GLN A 55 12.79 6.66 -3.71
C GLN A 55 13.24 5.24 -3.27
N LEU A 56 14.47 5.09 -2.77
CA LEU A 56 15.05 3.79 -2.46
C LEU A 56 14.85 3.42 -0.97
N PRO A 57 14.12 2.35 -0.65
CA PRO A 57 14.10 1.82 0.70
C PRO A 57 15.39 1.06 1.01
N TYR A 58 15.87 1.16 2.26
CA TYR A 58 17.01 0.40 2.76
C TYR A 58 16.59 -0.61 3.81
N GLU A 59 17.36 -1.70 3.94
CA GLU A 59 17.18 -2.67 5.02
C GLU A 59 17.59 -2.07 6.36
N TYR A 60 16.95 -2.51 7.46
CA TYR A 60 17.31 -2.06 8.81
C TYR A 60 18.81 -2.30 9.13
N TYR A 61 19.32 -3.51 8.90
CA TYR A 61 20.71 -3.87 9.16
C TYR A 61 21.69 -3.42 8.07
N SER A 62 21.25 -2.59 7.11
CA SER A 62 22.17 -1.86 6.20
C SER A 62 22.97 -0.77 6.94
N LEU A 63 22.53 -0.44 8.15
CA LEU A 63 23.27 0.30 9.17
C LEU A 63 23.75 -0.66 10.25
N GLN A 64 24.90 -0.36 10.86
CA GLN A 64 25.43 -1.15 11.96
C GLN A 64 24.68 -0.84 13.26
N PHE A 65 23.45 -1.33 13.35
CA PHE A 65 22.68 -1.36 14.58
C PHE A 65 23.06 -2.55 15.46
N CYS A 66 22.47 -2.59 16.65
CA CYS A 66 22.55 -3.73 17.56
C CYS A 66 22.02 -5.02 16.91
N LEU A 67 22.88 -6.03 16.83
CA LEU A 67 22.48 -7.38 16.43
C LEU A 67 21.78 -8.09 17.60
N PRO A 68 20.86 -9.05 17.31
CA PRO A 68 20.28 -9.92 18.33
C PRO A 68 21.37 -10.67 19.13
N LYS A 69 21.10 -11.02 20.40
CA LYS A 69 22.10 -11.65 21.31
C LYS A 69 22.78 -12.90 20.76
N ASN A 70 22.09 -13.67 19.90
CA ASN A 70 22.64 -14.87 19.27
C ASN A 70 23.37 -14.61 17.94
N GLY A 71 23.43 -13.35 17.48
CA GLY A 71 23.98 -12.95 16.18
C GLY A 71 23.16 -13.43 14.96
N THR A 72 22.13 -14.26 15.17
CA THR A 72 21.32 -14.83 14.10
C THR A 72 20.19 -13.89 13.69
N LEU A 73 20.23 -13.46 12.42
CA LEU A 73 19.14 -12.74 11.77
C LEU A 73 18.11 -13.75 11.24
N VAL A 74 16.90 -13.67 11.77
CA VAL A 74 15.76 -14.51 11.39
C VAL A 74 14.77 -13.63 10.65
N TYR A 75 14.68 -13.84 9.34
CA TYR A 75 13.73 -13.17 8.48
C TYR A 75 12.38 -13.91 8.52
N LYS A 76 11.29 -13.15 8.62
CA LYS A 76 9.94 -13.71 8.51
C LYS A 76 9.63 -13.96 7.03
N SER A 77 8.94 -15.06 6.72
CA SER A 77 8.42 -15.29 5.37
C SER A 77 7.41 -14.21 4.97
N GLU A 78 7.60 -13.65 3.78
CA GLU A 78 6.79 -12.57 3.23
C GLU A 78 5.85 -13.08 2.15
N ASN A 79 4.71 -12.40 1.98
CA ASN A 79 3.87 -12.60 0.80
C ASN A 79 4.42 -11.83 -0.41
N LEU A 80 3.97 -12.18 -1.62
CA LEU A 80 4.44 -11.58 -2.88
C LEU A 80 4.37 -10.04 -2.86
N GLY A 81 3.31 -9.47 -2.29
CA GLY A 81 3.13 -8.03 -2.18
C GLY A 81 4.04 -7.36 -1.16
N GLU A 82 4.41 -8.03 -0.07
CA GLU A 82 5.43 -7.55 0.87
C GLU A 82 6.81 -7.52 0.20
N VAL A 83 7.17 -8.59 -0.53
CA VAL A 83 8.44 -8.69 -1.27
C VAL A 83 8.56 -7.57 -2.32
N LEU A 84 7.50 -7.32 -3.09
CA LEU A 84 7.51 -6.28 -4.13
C LEU A 84 7.55 -4.85 -3.56
N ARG A 85 7.11 -4.64 -2.32
CA ARG A 85 7.27 -3.37 -1.59
C ARG A 85 8.65 -3.20 -0.96
N GLY A 86 9.50 -4.23 -1.07
CA GLY A 86 10.81 -4.27 -0.41
C GLY A 86 10.69 -4.29 1.11
N ASP A 87 9.59 -4.83 1.66
CA ASP A 87 9.54 -5.13 3.09
C ASP A 87 10.51 -6.29 3.35
N ARG A 88 11.33 -6.19 4.40
CA ARG A 88 12.24 -7.25 4.85
C ARG A 88 12.15 -7.39 6.37
N ILE A 89 11.16 -8.16 6.83
CA ILE A 89 10.87 -8.26 8.27
C ILE A 89 11.94 -9.11 8.96
N VAL A 90 12.68 -8.49 9.88
CA VAL A 90 13.79 -9.12 10.62
C VAL A 90 13.62 -8.94 12.13
N ASN A 91 14.09 -9.91 12.91
CA ASN A 91 14.10 -9.82 14.37
C ASN A 91 15.07 -8.74 14.87
N THR A 92 14.73 -8.13 16.01
CA THR A 92 15.56 -7.12 16.69
C THR A 92 15.96 -7.59 18.10
N PRO A 93 16.99 -6.98 18.72
CA PRO A 93 17.37 -7.28 20.10
C PRO A 93 16.44 -6.70 21.18
N TYR A 94 15.40 -5.93 20.84
CA TYR A 94 14.51 -5.34 21.83
C TYR A 94 13.75 -6.44 22.61
N GLU A 95 13.91 -6.44 23.93
CA GLU A 95 13.19 -7.35 24.82
C GLU A 95 12.01 -6.60 25.45
N VAL A 96 10.82 -6.81 24.89
CA VAL A 96 9.56 -6.26 25.39
C VAL A 96 8.73 -7.40 25.99
N ARG A 97 8.18 -7.18 27.19
CA ARG A 97 7.27 -8.10 27.88
C ARG A 97 5.94 -7.42 28.13
N MET A 98 4.85 -8.18 28.05
CA MET A 98 3.50 -7.65 28.16
C MET A 98 3.23 -7.07 29.55
N ALA A 99 2.74 -5.83 29.60
CA ALA A 99 2.40 -5.11 30.84
C ALA A 99 3.55 -5.01 31.87
N GLU A 100 4.79 -4.95 31.38
CA GLU A 100 6.00 -4.73 32.19
C GLU A 100 6.74 -3.48 31.71
N ASN A 101 6.83 -2.46 32.58
CA ASN A 101 7.50 -1.21 32.25
C ASN A 101 9.02 -1.32 32.47
N VAL A 102 9.78 -0.75 31.56
CA VAL A 102 11.24 -0.71 31.59
C VAL A 102 11.67 0.74 31.47
N ARG A 103 12.28 1.32 32.51
CA ARG A 103 12.65 2.75 32.50
C ARG A 103 13.77 3.10 31.53
N CYS A 104 14.84 2.31 31.52
CA CYS A 104 15.95 2.47 30.59
C CYS A 104 16.78 1.19 30.62
N LYS A 105 16.99 0.59 29.46
CA LYS A 105 17.79 -0.62 29.29
C LYS A 105 18.74 -0.47 28.11
N LEU A 106 19.96 -0.97 28.29
CA LEU A 106 20.95 -1.06 27.22
C LEU A 106 20.51 -2.10 26.19
N LEU A 107 20.53 -1.73 24.90
CA LEU A 107 20.02 -2.58 23.82
C LEU A 107 21.01 -3.68 23.44
N CYS A 108 22.29 -3.32 23.31
CA CYS A 108 23.35 -4.25 22.99
C CYS A 108 24.68 -3.85 23.60
N ASN A 109 25.60 -4.81 23.58
CA ASN A 109 26.91 -4.77 24.20
C ASN A 109 26.84 -4.62 25.73
N SER A 110 28.01 -4.46 26.34
CA SER A 110 28.16 -4.25 27.78
C SER A 110 28.56 -2.80 28.02
N LYS A 111 28.42 -2.32 29.26
CA LYS A 111 28.91 -1.01 29.71
C LYS A 111 30.32 -0.68 29.20
N ASP A 112 31.20 -1.68 29.14
CA ASP A 112 32.61 -1.53 28.78
C ASP A 112 32.89 -1.64 27.27
N ARG A 113 31.88 -1.91 26.44
CA ARG A 113 32.02 -2.11 25.00
C ARG A 113 31.03 -1.23 24.22
N PRO A 114 31.28 0.09 24.11
CA PRO A 114 30.47 0.95 23.24
C PRO A 114 30.50 0.44 21.81
N LEU A 115 29.44 0.75 21.06
CA LEU A 115 29.46 0.54 19.63
C LEU A 115 30.36 1.61 19.01
N ASN A 116 31.37 1.17 18.27
CA ASN A 116 32.31 2.04 17.59
C ASN A 116 31.98 2.00 16.10
N TRP A 117 31.57 3.13 15.54
CA TRP A 117 31.43 3.29 14.11
C TRP A 117 32.69 3.84 13.48
N ASP A 118 33.12 3.17 12.42
CA ASP A 118 34.19 3.63 11.56
C ASP A 118 33.75 4.86 10.75
N ARG A 119 34.71 5.60 10.19
CA ARG A 119 34.45 6.77 9.36
C ARG A 119 33.40 6.50 8.26
N GLU A 120 33.55 5.42 7.49
CA GLU A 120 32.62 5.08 6.41
C GLU A 120 31.19 4.84 6.93
N GLN A 121 31.06 4.23 8.10
CA GLN A 121 29.77 3.94 8.72
C GLN A 121 29.12 5.22 9.24
N SER A 122 29.89 6.08 9.90
CA SER A 122 29.43 7.40 10.33
C SER A 122 29.03 8.28 9.15
N GLU A 123 29.74 8.22 8.02
CA GLU A 123 29.34 8.92 6.78
C GLU A 123 28.00 8.39 6.24
N LYS A 124 27.83 7.05 6.15
CA LYS A 124 26.57 6.42 5.74
C LYS A 124 25.39 6.79 6.66
N VAL A 125 25.60 6.81 7.97
CA VAL A 125 24.58 7.23 8.94
C VAL A 125 24.25 8.70 8.76
N ALA A 126 25.25 9.57 8.70
CA ALA A 126 25.06 11.01 8.54
C ALA A 126 24.33 11.35 7.23
N GLU A 127 24.67 10.67 6.12
CA GLU A 127 23.95 10.80 4.84
C GLU A 127 22.48 10.39 4.96
N ARG A 128 22.18 9.27 5.64
CA ARG A 128 20.80 8.83 5.86
C ARG A 128 20.02 9.77 6.78
N ILE A 129 20.68 10.37 7.77
CA ILE A 129 20.05 11.40 8.61
C ILE A 129 19.75 12.65 7.78
N ARG A 130 20.68 13.08 6.90
CA ARG A 130 20.49 14.22 5.99
C ARG A 130 19.32 14.05 5.02
N HIS A 131 19.12 12.83 4.54
CA HIS A 131 17.97 12.48 3.70
C HIS A 131 16.70 12.16 4.49
N GLU A 132 16.64 12.45 5.79
CA GLU A 132 15.49 12.22 6.67
C GLU A 132 14.92 10.80 6.60
N TYR A 133 15.79 9.80 6.73
CA TYR A 133 15.33 8.42 6.78
C TYR A 133 14.54 8.11 8.06
N PHE A 134 13.37 7.50 7.87
CA PHE A 134 12.50 6.93 8.90
C PHE A 134 12.77 5.43 9.02
N VAL A 135 12.85 4.96 10.26
CA VAL A 135 13.00 3.55 10.59
C VAL A 135 11.64 2.97 10.95
N HIS A 136 11.25 1.90 10.24
CA HIS A 136 9.98 1.22 10.47
C HIS A 136 10.16 -0.02 11.34
N LEU A 137 9.61 0.04 12.54
CA LEU A 137 9.47 -1.10 13.45
C LEU A 137 8.01 -1.57 13.48
N ILE A 138 7.81 -2.82 13.87
CA ILE A 138 6.48 -3.43 14.02
C ILE A 138 6.37 -4.25 15.30
N VAL A 139 5.17 -4.26 15.88
CA VAL A 139 4.75 -5.11 17.00
C VAL A 139 3.34 -5.61 16.72
N ASP A 140 3.11 -6.92 16.77
CA ASP A 140 1.78 -7.51 16.50
C ASP A 140 1.10 -7.00 15.19
N ASN A 141 1.91 -6.85 14.14
CA ASN A 141 1.56 -6.23 12.84
C ASN A 141 1.22 -4.73 12.87
N LEU A 142 1.23 -4.05 14.02
CA LEU A 142 1.11 -2.60 14.09
C LEU A 142 2.45 -1.95 13.76
N PRO A 143 2.48 -0.93 12.88
CA PRO A 143 3.66 -0.11 12.69
C PRO A 143 3.89 0.75 13.92
N VAL A 144 5.15 1.07 14.17
CA VAL A 144 5.49 2.12 15.12
C VAL A 144 5.06 3.46 14.55
N ALA A 145 4.50 4.35 15.38
CA ALA A 145 4.20 5.71 14.99
C ALA A 145 4.88 6.74 15.90
N THR A 146 5.31 7.85 15.31
CA THR A 146 5.81 9.02 16.04
C THR A 146 4.72 10.08 16.04
N LYS A 147 4.40 10.62 17.22
CA LYS A 147 3.51 11.77 17.36
C LYS A 147 4.26 13.04 17.03
N PHE A 148 3.69 13.88 16.18
CA PHE A 148 4.17 15.24 15.98
C PHE A 148 2.99 16.20 15.95
N ILE A 149 3.23 17.43 16.39
CA ILE A 149 2.23 18.50 16.31
C ILE A 149 2.59 19.30 15.08
N ASN A 150 1.66 19.43 14.14
CA ASN A 150 1.86 20.26 12.98
C ASN A 150 1.91 21.74 13.44
N PRO A 151 3.00 22.48 13.19
CA PRO A 151 3.14 23.86 13.64
C PRO A 151 2.10 24.81 13.00
N ASP A 152 1.60 24.48 11.81
CA ASP A 152 0.66 25.33 11.07
C ASP A 152 -0.79 25.16 11.56
N THR A 153 -1.20 23.93 11.86
CA THR A 153 -2.58 23.61 12.26
C THR A 153 -2.74 23.38 13.76
N ASN A 154 -1.64 23.24 14.52
CA ASN A 154 -1.62 22.76 15.91
C ASN A 154 -2.33 21.41 16.11
N GLU A 155 -2.55 20.65 15.04
CA GLU A 155 -3.17 19.33 15.11
C GLU A 155 -2.11 18.26 15.36
N LEU A 156 -2.50 17.29 16.18
CA LEU A 156 -1.66 16.12 16.44
C LEU A 156 -1.74 15.17 15.24
N GLN A 157 -0.60 14.87 14.64
CA GLN A 157 -0.48 13.95 13.51
C GLN A 157 0.46 12.79 13.88
N PHE A 158 0.27 11.66 13.21
CA PHE A 158 1.05 10.44 13.42
C PHE A 158 1.84 10.12 12.15
N GLU A 159 3.16 10.11 12.23
CA GLU A 159 4.03 9.62 11.16
C GLU A 159 4.36 8.14 11.39
N HIS A 160 4.38 7.35 10.32
CA HIS A 160 4.80 5.94 10.41
C HIS A 160 6.32 5.87 10.50
N GLY A 161 6.83 5.10 11.46
CA GLY A 161 8.25 5.01 11.76
C GLY A 161 8.74 6.11 12.69
N TYR A 162 10.05 6.15 12.91
CA TYR A 162 10.72 7.22 13.63
C TYR A 162 11.93 7.74 12.87
N ARG A 163 12.24 9.02 13.02
CA ARG A 163 13.41 9.65 12.36
C ARG A 163 14.70 9.06 12.91
N LEU A 164 15.60 8.63 12.03
CA LEU A 164 16.90 8.08 12.42
C LEU A 164 17.74 9.05 13.27
N GLY A 165 17.59 10.35 13.01
CA GLY A 165 18.33 11.40 13.68
C GLY A 165 17.74 12.78 13.39
N GLN A 166 18.45 13.80 13.84
CA GLN A 166 18.12 15.20 13.64
C GLN A 166 19.36 15.94 13.11
N ILE A 167 19.11 17.05 12.43
CA ILE A 167 20.14 17.93 11.89
C ILE A 167 19.98 19.27 12.60
N ASP A 168 21.06 19.79 13.15
CA ASP A 168 21.11 21.15 13.69
C ASP A 168 22.36 21.86 13.15
N GLY A 169 22.11 22.88 12.32
CA GLY A 169 23.14 23.50 11.48
C GLY A 169 23.80 22.50 10.53
N ASP A 170 25.13 22.41 10.58
CA ASP A 170 25.93 21.46 9.79
C ASP A 170 26.20 20.13 10.53
N SER A 171 25.73 20.03 11.78
CA SER A 171 25.96 18.86 12.64
C SER A 171 24.78 17.88 12.57
N THR A 172 25.08 16.61 12.39
CA THR A 172 24.10 15.52 12.41
C THR A 172 24.13 14.80 13.74
N TYR A 173 22.95 14.54 14.31
CA TYR A 173 22.77 13.86 15.60
C TYR A 173 21.91 12.62 15.42
N ILE A 174 22.25 11.54 16.12
CA ILE A 174 21.51 10.29 16.04
C ILE A 174 20.53 10.12 17.19
N ASN A 175 19.34 9.59 16.89
CA ASN A 175 18.37 9.13 17.87
C ASN A 175 18.74 7.72 18.35
N ASN A 176 19.48 7.64 19.45
CA ASN A 176 19.98 6.38 20.01
C ASN A 176 19.17 5.87 21.20
N HIS A 177 18.30 6.69 21.80
CA HIS A 177 17.35 6.26 22.83
C HIS A 177 15.93 6.22 22.25
N LEU A 178 15.29 5.04 22.32
CA LEU A 178 13.90 4.85 21.89
C LEU A 178 13.00 4.56 23.09
N LYS A 179 12.01 5.41 23.33
CA LYS A 179 10.97 5.18 24.33
C LYS A 179 9.72 4.63 23.66
N PHE A 180 9.49 3.34 23.83
CA PHE A 180 8.30 2.66 23.31
C PHE A 180 7.12 2.87 24.25
N ARG A 181 6.05 3.45 23.72
CA ARG A 181 4.77 3.57 24.40
C ARG A 181 3.80 2.60 23.75
N LEU A 182 3.48 1.54 24.47
CA LEU A 182 2.63 0.47 23.99
C LEU A 182 1.28 0.53 24.69
N PHE A 183 0.22 0.38 23.92
CA PHE A 183 -1.15 0.43 24.40
C PHE A 183 -1.76 -0.95 24.34
N TYR A 184 -2.44 -1.33 25.42
CA TYR A 184 -3.15 -2.60 25.48
C TYR A 184 -4.61 -2.42 25.83
N HIS A 185 -5.43 -3.33 25.33
CA HIS A 185 -6.82 -3.46 25.67
C HIS A 185 -7.05 -4.78 26.41
N LEU A 186 -7.74 -4.72 27.54
CA LEU A 186 -8.10 -5.88 28.34
C LEU A 186 -9.40 -6.48 27.79
N HIS A 187 -9.32 -7.66 27.16
CA HIS A 187 -10.51 -8.33 26.62
C HIS A 187 -11.24 -9.17 27.68
N SER A 188 -10.46 -9.87 28.50
CA SER A 188 -10.92 -10.67 29.64
C SER A 188 -9.86 -10.67 30.75
N GLU A 189 -10.14 -11.30 31.88
CA GLU A 189 -9.13 -11.49 32.93
C GLU A 189 -7.87 -12.16 32.36
N ASN A 190 -6.71 -11.52 32.56
CA ASN A 190 -5.39 -11.94 32.09
C ASN A 190 -5.19 -12.13 30.58
N GLN A 191 -6.12 -11.63 29.74
CA GLN A 191 -5.94 -11.59 28.28
C GLN A 191 -5.79 -10.15 27.79
N TYR A 192 -4.59 -9.86 27.31
CA TYR A 192 -4.24 -8.55 26.83
C TYR A 192 -4.04 -8.56 25.31
N ARG A 193 -4.57 -7.55 24.62
CA ARG A 193 -4.38 -7.36 23.19
C ARG A 193 -3.65 -6.05 22.95
N VAL A 194 -2.62 -6.06 22.09
CA VAL A 194 -1.88 -4.84 21.75
C VAL A 194 -2.70 -4.03 20.73
N VAL A 195 -2.98 -2.79 21.07
CA VAL A 195 -3.84 -1.89 20.27
C VAL A 195 -3.15 -0.62 19.82
N GLY A 196 -1.94 -0.34 20.32
CA GLY A 196 -1.16 0.81 19.88
C GLY A 196 0.32 0.62 20.14
N PHE A 197 1.13 1.21 19.28
CA PHE A 197 2.57 1.21 19.31
C PHE A 197 3.08 2.57 18.83
N GLU A 198 3.56 3.34 19.80
CA GLU A 198 4.13 4.67 19.60
C GLU A 198 5.58 4.69 20.06
N VAL A 199 6.37 5.61 19.50
CA VAL A 199 7.75 5.83 19.90
C VAL A 199 8.05 7.31 20.08
N GLU A 200 8.77 7.61 21.15
CA GLU A 200 9.42 8.88 21.39
C GLU A 200 10.93 8.67 21.25
N THR A 201 11.60 9.49 20.44
CA THR A 201 13.03 9.37 20.17
C THR A 201 13.81 10.45 20.88
N LEU A 202 14.94 10.09 21.48
CA LEU A 202 15.88 11.02 22.10
C LEU A 202 17.30 10.74 21.62
N SER A 203 18.10 11.80 21.55
CA SER A 203 19.54 11.74 21.29
C SER A 203 20.30 11.95 22.60
N VAL A 204 21.04 10.93 23.03
CA VAL A 204 21.73 10.90 24.34
C VAL A 204 23.21 10.64 24.13
N GLY A 205 24.05 11.60 24.49
CA GLY A 205 25.49 11.50 24.41
C GLY A 205 26.06 10.35 25.25
N ALA A 206 27.03 9.61 24.70
CA ALA A 206 27.64 8.45 25.35
C ALA A 206 28.21 8.74 26.75
N LYS A 207 28.71 9.96 26.97
CA LYS A 207 29.31 10.40 28.25
C LYS A 207 28.29 10.68 29.35
N GLU A 208 27.03 10.89 29.00
CA GLU A 208 25.96 11.21 29.95
C GLU A 208 25.21 9.98 30.44
N LEU A 209 25.36 8.86 29.73
CA LEU A 209 24.77 7.58 30.10
C LEU A 209 25.53 6.98 31.29
N ARG A 210 24.80 6.77 32.39
CA ARG A 210 25.27 6.00 33.54
C ARG A 210 24.61 4.64 33.54
N PHE A 211 25.42 3.59 33.62
CA PHE A 211 24.96 2.20 33.59
C PHE A 211 25.17 1.50 34.94
N GLU A 212 24.11 0.82 35.39
CA GLU A 212 24.07 -0.10 36.52
C GLU A 212 23.70 -1.50 36.00
N GLY A 213 24.70 -2.24 35.53
CA GLY A 213 24.45 -3.49 34.79
C GLY A 213 23.81 -3.21 33.43
N ASP A 214 22.61 -3.76 33.19
CA ASP A 214 21.85 -3.58 31.95
C ASP A 214 20.92 -2.35 31.99
N THR A 215 20.69 -1.74 33.15
CA THR A 215 19.86 -0.54 33.28
C THR A 215 20.68 0.72 33.09
N CYS A 216 20.04 1.77 32.58
CA CYS A 216 20.67 3.05 32.34
C CYS A 216 19.93 4.21 33.02
N SER A 217 20.62 5.33 33.16
CA SER A 217 20.05 6.60 33.58
C SER A 217 20.77 7.75 32.88
N PHE A 218 20.04 8.80 32.55
CA PHE A 218 20.52 10.03 31.91
C PHE A 218 19.64 11.20 32.39
N PRO A 219 20.13 12.45 32.34
CA PRO A 219 19.36 13.63 32.74
C PRO A 219 18.17 13.89 31.82
N GLU A 220 17.16 14.65 32.27
CA GLU A 220 15.94 14.93 31.48
C GLU A 220 16.24 15.59 30.12
N ASN A 221 17.27 16.45 30.05
CA ASN A 221 17.74 17.07 28.82
C ASN A 221 19.20 16.68 28.57
N PRO A 222 19.44 15.52 27.94
CA PRO A 222 20.78 15.07 27.65
C PRO A 222 21.37 15.84 26.46
N ARG A 223 22.69 15.98 26.43
CA ARG A 223 23.38 16.48 25.25
C ARG A 223 23.19 15.51 24.08
N PRO A 224 22.82 15.99 22.89
CA PRO A 224 22.69 15.15 21.71
C PRO A 224 23.99 14.40 21.37
N GLN A 225 23.88 13.19 20.85
CA GLN A 225 25.00 12.39 20.37
C GLN A 225 25.34 12.79 18.92
N PRO A 226 26.46 13.50 18.68
CA PRO A 226 26.85 13.85 17.33
C PRO A 226 27.35 12.62 16.57
N VAL A 227 27.05 12.58 15.29
CA VAL A 227 27.64 11.67 14.30
C VAL A 227 28.63 12.50 13.50
N THR A 228 29.91 12.47 13.87
CA THR A 228 30.96 13.26 13.23
C THR A 228 31.90 12.34 12.46
N PRO A 229 31.82 12.30 11.12
CA PRO A 229 32.74 11.53 10.28
C PRO A 229 34.22 11.90 10.47
N GLN A 230 34.47 13.18 10.77
CA GLN A 230 35.80 13.79 10.77
C GLN A 230 36.67 13.34 11.96
N ALA A 231 36.07 12.88 13.06
CA ALA A 231 36.79 12.41 14.24
C ALA A 231 37.32 10.96 14.11
N GLY A 232 37.05 10.29 12.98
CA GLY A 232 37.55 8.95 12.65
C GLY A 232 36.81 7.79 13.32
N HIS A 233 36.27 7.98 14.53
CA HIS A 233 35.45 6.99 15.23
C HIS A 233 34.31 7.67 16.00
N THR A 234 33.10 7.10 15.94
CA THR A 234 31.96 7.55 16.74
C THR A 234 31.58 6.47 17.74
N GLN A 235 31.76 6.76 19.04
CA GLN A 235 31.36 5.85 20.11
C GLN A 235 29.96 6.20 20.60
N LEU A 236 29.07 5.20 20.64
CA LEU A 236 27.72 5.39 21.15
C LEU A 236 27.14 4.12 21.77
N PHE A 237 26.04 4.32 22.50
CA PHE A 237 25.23 3.25 23.06
C PHE A 237 23.79 3.41 22.58
N PHE A 238 23.16 2.31 22.18
CA PHE A 238 21.71 2.28 21.93
C PHE A 238 21.00 1.83 23.19
N THR A 239 19.99 2.60 23.59
CA THR A 239 19.19 2.30 24.78
C THR A 239 17.72 2.39 24.44
N TYR A 240 16.87 1.76 25.25
CA TYR A 240 15.44 1.84 25.06
C TYR A 240 14.69 1.82 26.39
N SER A 241 13.47 2.31 26.34
CA SER A 241 12.52 2.26 27.45
C SER A 241 11.17 1.76 26.95
N VAL A 242 10.38 1.19 27.85
CA VAL A 242 9.08 0.59 27.55
C VAL A 242 8.09 1.08 28.59
N GLU A 243 7.00 1.68 28.12
CA GLU A 243 5.90 2.14 28.93
C GLU A 243 4.60 1.55 28.38
N TRP A 244 3.88 0.81 29.23
CA TRP A 244 2.58 0.27 28.93
C TRP A 244 1.47 1.17 29.47
N GLN A 245 0.49 1.47 28.64
CA GLN A 245 -0.69 2.24 28.98
C GLN A 245 -1.96 1.42 28.65
N ASP A 246 -2.94 1.44 29.55
CA ASP A 246 -4.26 0.88 29.28
C ASP A 246 -5.01 1.77 28.28
N SER A 247 -5.72 1.14 27.34
CA SER A 247 -6.54 1.84 26.35
C SER A 247 -7.92 1.22 26.21
N SER A 248 -8.92 2.08 26.10
CA SER A 248 -10.31 1.71 25.81
C SER A 248 -10.55 1.32 24.35
N VAL A 249 -9.55 1.49 23.47
CA VAL A 249 -9.64 1.14 22.04
C VAL A 249 -9.75 -0.38 21.88
N LYS A 250 -10.79 -0.84 21.17
CA LYS A 250 -10.96 -2.26 20.87
C LYS A 250 -9.94 -2.71 19.83
N TRP A 251 -9.56 -3.99 19.88
CA TRP A 251 -8.61 -4.56 18.91
C TRP A 251 -9.05 -4.40 17.44
N ALA A 252 -10.36 -4.41 17.15
CA ALA A 252 -10.85 -4.23 15.78
C ALA A 252 -10.61 -2.82 15.21
N SER A 253 -10.62 -1.77 16.04
CA SER A 253 -10.42 -0.37 15.66
C SER A 253 -8.97 0.12 15.88
N ARG A 254 -8.04 -0.79 16.20
CA ARG A 254 -6.65 -0.43 16.54
C ARG A 254 -5.86 0.23 15.40
N TRP A 255 -6.31 0.02 14.16
CA TRP A 255 -5.70 0.62 12.98
C TRP A 255 -6.20 2.05 12.71
N ASP A 256 -7.30 2.48 13.33
CA ASP A 256 -7.93 3.76 13.06
C ASP A 256 -7.02 4.95 13.45
N ILE A 257 -6.15 4.78 14.44
CA ILE A 257 -5.17 5.80 14.84
C ILE A 257 -4.09 5.99 13.76
N TYR A 258 -3.69 4.91 13.08
CA TYR A 258 -2.65 4.93 12.05
C TYR A 258 -3.18 5.31 10.67
N LEU A 259 -4.47 5.06 10.44
CA LEU A 259 -5.20 5.42 9.23
C LEU A 259 -5.96 6.76 9.40
N GLY A 260 -5.96 7.30 10.61
CA GLY A 260 -6.65 8.52 10.98
C GLY A 260 -6.09 9.69 10.18
N MET A 261 -6.78 10.01 9.09
CA MET A 261 -6.60 11.27 8.39
C MET A 261 -7.34 12.31 9.22
N ASN A 262 -6.62 13.07 10.03
CA ASN A 262 -7.20 14.28 10.64
C ASN A 262 -7.51 15.23 9.47
N ASP A 263 -8.82 15.32 9.19
CA ASP A 263 -9.48 16.12 8.17
C ASP A 263 -8.78 16.21 6.81
N VAL A 264 -9.07 15.24 5.95
CA VAL A 264 -9.23 15.59 4.53
C VAL A 264 -10.40 16.54 4.47
N GLN A 265 -10.13 17.84 4.54
CA GLN A 265 -11.07 18.86 4.13
C GLN A 265 -11.39 18.56 2.67
N ILE A 266 -12.46 17.80 2.43
CA ILE A 266 -12.96 17.52 1.09
C ILE A 266 -13.12 18.90 0.46
N HIS A 267 -12.37 19.17 -0.61
CA HIS A 267 -12.45 20.43 -1.34
C HIS A 267 -13.79 20.46 -2.10
N TRP A 268 -14.90 20.53 -1.37
CA TRP A 268 -16.27 20.51 -1.86
C TRP A 268 -16.47 21.55 -2.95
N PHE A 269 -15.81 22.70 -2.83
CA PHE A 269 -15.80 23.74 -3.85
C PHE A 269 -15.30 23.23 -5.21
N SER A 270 -14.20 22.47 -5.24
CA SER A 270 -13.63 21.92 -6.49
C SER A 270 -14.53 20.83 -7.09
N ILE A 271 -15.11 19.97 -6.26
CA ILE A 271 -16.01 18.90 -6.70
C ILE A 271 -17.29 19.50 -7.30
N ILE A 272 -17.92 20.44 -6.58
CA ILE A 272 -19.14 21.10 -7.03
C ILE A 272 -18.87 21.89 -8.31
N ASN A 273 -17.78 22.65 -8.36
CA ASN A 273 -17.41 23.42 -9.55
C ASN A 273 -17.19 22.50 -10.78
N SER A 274 -16.47 21.39 -10.60
CA SER A 274 -16.25 20.41 -11.68
C SER A 274 -17.56 19.79 -12.16
N LEU A 275 -18.46 19.45 -11.23
CA LEU A 275 -19.77 18.87 -11.55
C LEU A 275 -20.65 19.86 -12.31
N VAL A 276 -20.71 21.13 -11.88
CA VAL A 276 -21.45 22.19 -12.57
C VAL A 276 -20.91 22.40 -13.99
N VAL A 277 -19.59 22.45 -14.18
CA VAL A 277 -18.97 22.59 -15.50
C VAL A 277 -19.34 21.42 -16.41
N VAL A 278 -19.30 20.18 -15.92
CA VAL A 278 -19.67 18.99 -16.70
C VAL A 278 -21.15 19.04 -17.11
N PHE A 279 -22.06 19.36 -16.19
CA PHE A 279 -23.49 19.48 -16.51
C PHE A 279 -23.75 20.60 -17.51
N PHE A 280 -23.11 21.76 -17.35
CA PHE A 280 -23.28 22.91 -18.25
C PHE A 280 -22.75 22.61 -19.65
N LEU A 281 -21.55 22.05 -19.77
CA LEU A 281 -20.97 21.65 -21.06
C LEU A 281 -21.79 20.54 -21.73
N SER A 282 -22.24 19.54 -20.96
CA SER A 282 -23.13 18.49 -21.48
C SER A 282 -24.47 19.07 -21.96
N GLY A 283 -25.03 20.03 -21.24
CA GLY A 283 -26.24 20.75 -21.63
C GLY A 283 -26.07 21.54 -22.92
N ILE A 284 -24.98 22.31 -23.06
CA ILE A 284 -24.66 23.04 -24.30
C ILE A 284 -24.46 22.06 -25.47
N LEU A 285 -23.67 21.00 -25.27
CA LEU A 285 -23.43 19.98 -26.30
C LEU A 285 -24.75 19.34 -26.75
N THR A 286 -25.62 19.00 -25.79
CA THR A 286 -26.94 18.42 -26.06
C THR A 286 -27.83 19.42 -26.79
N MET A 287 -27.84 20.71 -26.40
CA MET A 287 -28.60 21.75 -27.09
C MET A 287 -28.12 21.93 -28.53
N ILE A 288 -26.80 22.00 -28.75
CA ILE A 288 -26.21 22.08 -30.10
C ILE A 288 -26.61 20.85 -30.90
N MET A 289 -26.44 19.64 -30.35
CA MET A 289 -26.77 18.38 -31.01
C MET A 289 -28.26 18.27 -31.34
N VAL A 290 -29.15 18.64 -30.42
CA VAL A 290 -30.61 18.63 -30.67
C VAL A 290 -30.98 19.68 -31.70
N ARG A 291 -30.37 20.86 -31.66
CA ARG A 291 -30.62 21.94 -32.63
C ARG A 291 -30.14 21.56 -34.03
N THR A 292 -28.95 20.97 -34.15
CA THR A 292 -28.43 20.48 -35.43
C THR A 292 -29.29 19.34 -35.95
N LEU A 293 -29.63 18.35 -35.11
CA LEU A 293 -30.45 17.20 -35.48
C LEU A 293 -31.88 17.62 -35.90
N ARG A 294 -32.53 18.53 -35.17
CA ARG A 294 -33.85 19.07 -35.56
C ARG A 294 -33.78 19.83 -36.88
N ARG A 295 -32.75 20.64 -37.08
CA ARG A 295 -32.54 21.38 -38.33
C ARG A 295 -32.28 20.44 -39.51
N ASP A 296 -31.50 19.39 -39.30
CA ASP A 296 -31.23 18.39 -40.32
C ASP A 296 -32.51 17.64 -40.70
N ILE A 297 -33.26 17.11 -39.71
CA ILE A 297 -34.54 16.44 -39.96
C ILE A 297 -35.54 17.35 -40.68
N ALA A 298 -35.67 18.61 -40.27
CA ALA A 298 -36.59 19.56 -40.93
C ALA A 298 -36.21 19.80 -42.40
N LYS A 299 -34.91 19.85 -42.72
CA LYS A 299 -34.41 19.98 -44.09
C LYS A 299 -34.81 18.76 -44.93
N TYR A 300 -34.58 17.54 -44.42
CA TYR A 300 -34.98 16.30 -45.12
C TYR A 300 -36.50 16.22 -45.35
N ASN A 301 -37.32 16.59 -44.35
CA ASN A 301 -38.78 16.55 -44.49
C ASN A 301 -39.33 17.61 -45.47
N THR A 302 -38.57 18.65 -45.78
CA THR A 302 -38.96 19.69 -46.74
C THR A 302 -38.58 19.28 -48.17
N ASP A 303 -37.45 18.60 -48.34
CA ASP A 303 -36.93 18.11 -49.64
C ASP A 303 -37.64 16.85 -50.17
N ASP A 304 -38.47 16.14 -49.37
CA ASP A 304 -39.38 15.08 -49.88
C ASP A 304 -40.40 15.58 -50.95
N SER A 305 -40.50 16.90 -51.14
CA SER A 305 -41.40 17.54 -52.12
C SER A 305 -40.73 18.00 -53.44
N VAL A 306 -39.39 18.01 -53.56
CA VAL A 306 -38.68 18.40 -54.80
C VAL A 306 -37.36 17.61 -54.97
N ASN A 307 -37.34 16.70 -55.95
CA ASN A 307 -36.17 16.00 -56.52
C ASN A 307 -35.34 15.09 -55.58
N ILE A 308 -35.83 13.85 -55.46
CA ILE A 308 -35.27 12.74 -54.66
C ILE A 308 -34.09 12.01 -55.37
N GLU A 309 -33.82 12.23 -56.65
CA GLU A 309 -32.86 11.38 -57.40
C GLU A 309 -31.36 11.76 -57.23
N ASP A 310 -31.00 13.04 -57.05
CA ASP A 310 -29.58 13.47 -57.17
C ASP A 310 -28.85 13.79 -55.84
N THR A 311 -29.53 13.79 -54.68
CA THR A 311 -28.92 14.12 -53.37
C THR A 311 -28.88 12.98 -52.37
N LEU A 312 -29.50 11.83 -52.69
CA LEU A 312 -29.66 10.71 -51.77
C LEU A 312 -28.44 9.77 -51.72
N GLU A 313 -27.53 9.83 -52.68
CA GLU A 313 -26.39 8.89 -52.75
C GLU A 313 -25.13 9.30 -51.94
N GLU A 314 -25.00 10.54 -51.46
CA GLU A 314 -23.69 11.02 -50.95
C GLU A 314 -23.61 11.53 -49.50
N THR A 315 -24.68 11.48 -48.69
CA THR A 315 -24.62 12.04 -47.31
C THR A 315 -24.15 11.05 -46.23
N GLY A 316 -22.83 10.83 -46.24
CA GLY A 316 -21.94 10.68 -45.07
C GLY A 316 -22.36 9.74 -43.93
N TRP A 317 -23.15 10.20 -42.95
CA TRP A 317 -23.35 9.49 -41.67
C TRP A 317 -24.31 8.29 -41.76
N LYS A 318 -25.24 8.27 -42.72
CA LYS A 318 -26.11 7.09 -42.93
C LYS A 318 -25.32 5.93 -43.53
N LEU A 319 -24.32 6.21 -44.37
CA LEU A 319 -23.40 5.21 -44.92
C LEU A 319 -22.37 4.73 -43.89
N VAL A 320 -22.15 5.48 -42.79
CA VAL A 320 -21.26 5.06 -41.69
C VAL A 320 -21.71 3.73 -41.08
N HIS A 321 -23.00 3.38 -41.07
CA HIS A 321 -23.41 2.05 -40.57
C HIS A 321 -22.77 0.90 -41.37
N GLY A 322 -22.45 1.12 -42.67
CA GLY A 322 -21.74 0.18 -43.53
C GLY A 322 -20.22 0.21 -43.33
N ASP A 323 -19.65 1.35 -42.94
CA ASP A 323 -18.22 1.52 -42.66
C ASP A 323 -17.80 1.20 -41.22
N VAL A 324 -18.74 1.15 -40.26
CA VAL A 324 -18.52 0.73 -38.86
C VAL A 324 -17.95 -0.69 -38.77
N PHE A 325 -18.25 -1.55 -39.76
CA PHE A 325 -17.73 -2.91 -39.82
C PHE A 325 -16.45 -3.06 -40.64
N ARG A 326 -15.90 -1.95 -41.17
CA ARG A 326 -14.63 -2.00 -41.91
C ARG A 326 -13.49 -2.32 -40.92
N PRO A 327 -12.69 -3.37 -41.16
CA PRO A 327 -11.57 -3.67 -40.29
C PRO A 327 -10.54 -2.52 -40.36
N PRO A 328 -9.97 -2.09 -39.22
CA PRO A 328 -8.96 -1.05 -39.18
C PRO A 328 -7.66 -1.54 -39.85
N ARG A 329 -6.78 -0.61 -40.24
CA ARG A 329 -5.47 -0.94 -40.86
C ARG A 329 -4.62 -1.89 -40.02
N HIS A 330 -4.74 -1.82 -38.69
CA HIS A 330 -4.03 -2.69 -37.74
C HIS A 330 -5.00 -3.42 -36.80
N PRO A 331 -5.70 -4.46 -37.29
CA PRO A 331 -6.76 -5.13 -36.51
C PRO A 331 -6.19 -5.92 -35.32
N ARG A 332 -4.95 -6.38 -35.41
CA ARG A 332 -4.26 -7.08 -34.30
C ARG A 332 -3.98 -6.13 -33.12
N LEU A 333 -3.43 -4.95 -33.41
CA LEU A 333 -3.11 -3.96 -32.39
C LEU A 333 -4.38 -3.45 -31.72
N PHE A 334 -5.40 -3.13 -32.53
CA PHE A 334 -6.69 -2.69 -32.02
C PHE A 334 -7.32 -3.74 -31.08
N ALA A 335 -7.38 -5.00 -31.51
CA ALA A 335 -7.90 -6.09 -30.66
C ALA A 335 -7.10 -6.26 -29.36
N ALA A 336 -5.77 -6.18 -29.43
CA ALA A 336 -4.90 -6.27 -28.27
C ALA A 336 -5.12 -5.12 -27.27
N VAL A 337 -5.22 -3.87 -27.74
CA VAL A 337 -5.49 -2.70 -26.88
C VAL A 337 -6.84 -2.83 -26.18
N ILE A 338 -7.89 -3.24 -26.90
CA ILE A 338 -9.21 -3.44 -26.31
C ILE A 338 -9.18 -4.60 -25.30
N GLY A 339 -8.51 -5.70 -25.60
CA GLY A 339 -8.31 -6.82 -24.68
C GLY A 339 -7.65 -6.39 -23.37
N SER A 340 -6.52 -5.67 -23.46
CA SER A 340 -5.81 -5.13 -22.30
C SER A 340 -6.64 -4.10 -21.52
N GLY A 341 -7.41 -3.24 -22.20
CA GLY A 341 -8.34 -2.31 -21.54
C GLY A 341 -9.41 -3.04 -20.73
N ILE A 342 -10.01 -4.09 -21.29
CA ILE A 342 -10.99 -4.94 -20.60
C ILE A 342 -10.35 -5.65 -19.41
N GLN A 343 -9.12 -6.15 -19.54
CA GLN A 343 -8.37 -6.80 -18.46
C GLN A 343 -8.21 -5.88 -17.25
N ILE A 344 -7.71 -4.66 -17.49
CA ILE A 344 -7.44 -3.67 -16.45
C ILE A 344 -8.75 -3.20 -15.83
N PHE A 345 -9.79 -2.98 -16.64
CA PHE A 345 -11.10 -2.56 -16.16
C PHE A 345 -11.70 -3.58 -15.18
N PHE A 346 -11.77 -4.87 -15.55
CA PHE A 346 -12.33 -5.89 -14.67
C PHE A 346 -11.45 -6.15 -13.45
N MET A 347 -10.11 -6.14 -13.61
CA MET A 347 -9.19 -6.24 -12.48
C MET A 347 -9.43 -5.10 -11.48
N ALA A 348 -9.53 -3.85 -11.95
CA ALA A 348 -9.79 -2.69 -11.09
C ALA A 348 -11.17 -2.77 -10.43
N LEU A 349 -12.22 -3.08 -11.19
CA LEU A 349 -13.58 -3.21 -10.68
C LEU A 349 -13.68 -4.26 -9.57
N ILE A 350 -13.13 -5.46 -9.80
CA ILE A 350 -13.16 -6.55 -8.81
C ILE A 350 -12.33 -6.18 -7.59
N THR A 351 -11.15 -5.58 -7.77
CA THR A 351 -10.29 -5.14 -6.66
C THR A 351 -11.02 -4.12 -5.78
N ILE A 352 -11.73 -3.15 -6.38
CA ILE A 352 -12.54 -2.15 -5.67
C ILE A 352 -13.67 -2.82 -4.90
N ILE A 353 -14.40 -3.77 -5.51
CA ILE A 353 -15.47 -4.50 -4.82
C ILE A 353 -14.93 -5.27 -3.61
N ILE A 354 -13.84 -6.00 -3.76
CA ILE A 354 -13.21 -6.76 -2.66
C ILE A 354 -12.68 -5.80 -1.57
N ALA A 355 -12.15 -4.64 -1.95
CA ALA A 355 -11.71 -3.61 -1.00
C ALA A 355 -12.89 -3.01 -0.23
N MET A 356 -14.01 -2.70 -0.90
CA MET A 356 -15.24 -2.19 -0.26
C MET A 356 -15.85 -3.20 0.71
N LEU A 357 -15.74 -4.50 0.44
CA LEU A 357 -16.16 -5.56 1.36
C LEU A 357 -15.22 -5.69 2.59
N GLY A 358 -14.15 -4.90 2.68
CA GLY A 358 -13.20 -4.90 3.80
C GLY A 358 -12.23 -6.08 3.79
N MET A 359 -12.25 -6.93 2.77
CA MET A 359 -11.37 -8.11 2.66
C MET A 359 -9.91 -7.74 2.40
N LEU A 360 -9.64 -6.53 1.87
CA LEU A 360 -8.28 -5.99 1.65
C LEU A 360 -7.96 -4.92 2.68
N SER A 361 -8.13 -5.25 3.97
CA SER A 361 -7.77 -4.35 5.06
C SER A 361 -6.27 -4.02 5.05
N PRO A 362 -5.88 -2.75 5.29
CA PRO A 362 -4.47 -2.35 5.46
C PRO A 362 -3.73 -3.16 6.53
N SER A 363 -4.47 -3.78 7.46
CA SER A 363 -3.92 -4.67 8.49
C SER A 363 -3.21 -5.90 7.91
N SER A 364 -3.61 -6.36 6.73
CA SER A 364 -2.93 -7.43 6.00
C SER A 364 -1.95 -6.84 4.99
N ARG A 365 -0.71 -6.64 5.44
CA ARG A 365 0.39 -6.07 4.63
C ARG A 365 0.59 -6.85 3.33
N GLY A 366 0.82 -6.15 2.24
CA GLY A 366 1.04 -6.74 0.91
C GLY A 366 -0.19 -7.42 0.28
N ALA A 367 -1.32 -7.57 0.98
CA ALA A 367 -2.49 -8.28 0.45
C ALA A 367 -3.11 -7.59 -0.78
N LEU A 368 -3.26 -6.27 -0.75
CA LEU A 368 -3.77 -5.50 -1.89
C LEU A 368 -2.92 -5.72 -3.16
N MET A 369 -1.60 -5.68 -3.03
CA MET A 369 -0.68 -5.85 -4.16
C MET A 369 -0.69 -7.30 -4.67
N THR A 370 -0.67 -8.27 -3.75
CA THR A 370 -0.77 -9.70 -4.09
C THR A 370 -2.09 -10.01 -4.80
N ALA A 371 -3.20 -9.50 -4.28
CA ALA A 371 -4.53 -9.66 -4.87
C ALA A 371 -4.61 -9.00 -6.25
N GLY A 372 -4.09 -7.78 -6.39
CA GLY A 372 -4.04 -7.08 -7.68
C GLY A 372 -3.29 -7.86 -8.75
N ILE A 373 -2.12 -8.43 -8.42
CA ILE A 373 -1.32 -9.24 -9.36
C ILE A 373 -2.05 -10.54 -9.72
N MET A 374 -2.58 -11.26 -8.72
CA MET A 374 -3.33 -12.48 -8.97
C MET A 374 -4.56 -12.22 -9.85
N LEU A 375 -5.33 -11.18 -9.53
CA LEU A 375 -6.49 -10.76 -10.32
C LEU A 375 -6.07 -10.36 -11.74
N TYR A 376 -4.97 -9.63 -11.90
CA TYR A 376 -4.45 -9.25 -13.22
C TYR A 376 -4.17 -10.49 -14.09
N VAL A 377 -3.51 -11.51 -13.52
CA VAL A 377 -3.22 -12.77 -14.21
C VAL A 377 -4.52 -13.51 -14.59
N PHE A 378 -5.47 -13.63 -13.67
CA PHE A 378 -6.76 -14.29 -13.95
C PHE A 378 -7.60 -13.55 -14.99
N MET A 379 -7.61 -12.21 -14.96
CA MET A 379 -8.32 -11.39 -15.95
C MET A 379 -7.71 -11.50 -17.35
N GLY A 380 -6.48 -12.03 -17.48
CA GLY A 380 -5.87 -12.34 -18.77
C GLY A 380 -6.71 -13.32 -19.64
N LEU A 381 -7.47 -14.22 -19.01
CA LEU A 381 -8.39 -15.12 -19.73
C LEU A 381 -9.53 -14.34 -20.40
N ILE A 382 -10.09 -13.37 -19.68
CA ILE A 382 -11.15 -12.48 -20.18
C ILE A 382 -10.60 -11.59 -21.29
N ALA A 383 -9.41 -11.03 -21.09
CA ALA A 383 -8.69 -10.24 -22.09
C ALA A 383 -8.52 -11.00 -23.41
N GLY A 384 -8.03 -12.24 -23.32
CA GLY A 384 -7.82 -13.13 -24.46
C GLY A 384 -9.12 -13.47 -25.20
N TYR A 385 -10.20 -13.74 -24.46
CA TYR A 385 -11.52 -14.03 -25.05
C TYR A 385 -12.07 -12.84 -25.85
N PHE A 386 -12.10 -11.64 -25.25
CA PHE A 386 -12.63 -10.45 -25.92
C PHE A 386 -11.75 -10.00 -27.08
N SER A 387 -10.42 -10.03 -26.92
CA SER A 387 -9.47 -9.74 -28.01
C SER A 387 -9.63 -10.71 -29.18
N ALA A 388 -9.69 -12.02 -28.92
CA ALA A 388 -9.85 -13.03 -29.97
C ALA A 388 -11.21 -12.93 -30.67
N ARG A 389 -12.29 -12.66 -29.93
CA ARG A 389 -13.63 -12.45 -30.49
C ARG A 389 -13.64 -11.23 -31.41
N LEU A 390 -13.11 -10.10 -30.94
CA LEU A 390 -13.02 -8.87 -31.73
C LEU A 390 -12.13 -9.04 -32.97
N TYR A 391 -11.02 -9.75 -32.84
CA TYR A 391 -10.13 -10.07 -33.96
C TYR A 391 -10.82 -10.94 -35.03
N LYS A 392 -11.62 -11.93 -34.60
CA LYS A 392 -12.43 -12.76 -35.51
C LYS A 392 -13.53 -11.97 -36.21
N THR A 393 -14.22 -11.05 -35.53
CA THR A 393 -15.25 -10.21 -36.18
C THR A 393 -14.66 -9.30 -37.27
N MET A 394 -13.38 -8.92 -37.13
CA MET A 394 -12.63 -8.17 -38.15
C MET A 394 -12.01 -9.05 -39.26
N LYS A 395 -12.45 -10.32 -39.39
CA LYS A 395 -11.94 -11.31 -40.37
C LYS A 395 -10.44 -11.61 -40.24
N GLY A 396 -9.88 -11.46 -39.04
CA GLY A 396 -8.49 -11.80 -38.75
C GLY A 396 -8.24 -13.31 -38.77
N ARG A 397 -7.24 -13.78 -39.53
CA ARG A 397 -6.89 -15.20 -39.67
C ARG A 397 -5.88 -15.70 -38.62
N ASN A 398 -4.93 -14.85 -38.23
CA ASN A 398 -3.78 -15.24 -37.40
C ASN A 398 -4.04 -15.00 -35.90
N TRP A 399 -4.96 -15.78 -35.32
CA TRP A 399 -5.39 -15.60 -33.93
C TRP A 399 -4.27 -15.81 -32.91
N GLU A 400 -3.33 -16.72 -33.18
CA GLU A 400 -2.17 -16.99 -32.31
C GLU A 400 -1.30 -15.74 -32.11
N ARG A 401 -0.98 -15.05 -33.21
CA ARG A 401 -0.20 -13.80 -33.17
C ARG A 401 -0.95 -12.66 -32.49
N ALA A 402 -2.28 -12.64 -32.58
CA ALA A 402 -3.11 -11.66 -31.90
C ALA A 402 -3.18 -11.94 -30.38
N ALA A 403 -3.29 -13.21 -29.98
CA ALA A 403 -3.25 -13.63 -28.58
C ALA A 403 -1.89 -13.31 -27.95
N PHE A 404 -0.78 -13.66 -28.62
CA PHE A 404 0.56 -13.31 -28.16
C PHE A 404 0.73 -11.79 -27.98
N LEU A 405 0.28 -11.00 -28.97
CA LEU A 405 0.32 -9.54 -28.87
C LEU A 405 -0.53 -9.02 -27.71
N THR A 406 -1.70 -9.59 -27.46
CA THR A 406 -2.57 -9.17 -26.32
C THR A 406 -1.89 -9.42 -24.98
N ALA A 407 -1.15 -10.53 -24.85
CA ALA A 407 -0.43 -10.87 -23.61
C ALA A 407 0.81 -10.00 -23.38
N THR A 408 1.54 -9.64 -24.44
CA THR A 408 2.83 -8.93 -24.32
C THR A 408 2.75 -7.42 -24.51
N LEU A 409 1.72 -6.90 -25.19
CA LEU A 409 1.61 -5.48 -25.52
C LEU A 409 1.66 -4.61 -24.27
N PHE A 410 0.75 -4.81 -23.33
CA PHE A 410 0.67 -3.94 -22.15
C PHE A 410 1.91 -4.07 -21.24
N PRO A 411 2.33 -5.28 -20.80
CA PRO A 411 3.54 -5.42 -19.99
C PRO A 411 4.81 -4.92 -20.70
N GLY A 412 4.97 -5.20 -22.00
CA GLY A 412 6.14 -4.75 -22.77
C GLY A 412 6.17 -3.24 -22.97
N THR A 413 5.03 -2.58 -23.15
CA THR A 413 4.98 -1.12 -23.28
C THR A 413 5.25 -0.39 -21.96
N VAL A 414 4.82 -0.97 -20.84
CA VAL A 414 4.93 -0.32 -19.51
C VAL A 414 6.27 -0.60 -18.85
N PHE A 415 6.80 -1.82 -19.00
CA PHE A 415 7.99 -2.27 -18.25
C PHE A 415 9.26 -2.43 -19.09
N GLY A 416 9.17 -2.37 -20.42
CA GLY A 416 10.33 -2.35 -21.34
C GLY A 416 10.97 -3.70 -21.57
#